data_AF-A0A1G8S3X2-F1
#
_entry.id   AF-A0A1G8S3X2-F1
#
_cell.length_a   1.000
_cell.length_b   1.000
_cell.length_c   1.000
_cell.angle_alpha   90.00
_cell.angle_beta   90.00
_cell.angle_gamma   90.00
#
_symmetry.space_group_name_H-M   'P 1'
#
loop_
_entity.id
_entity.type
_entity.pdbx_description
1 polymer ?
#
loop_
_entity_poly.entity_id
_entity_poly.type
_entity_poly.pdbx_seq_one_letter_code
_entity_poly.pdbx_strand_id
1 'polypeptide(L)'
;MTRFKKAIIPVTFFLAFAAPAYAFHCPADMAEIDKALASSPMIPEGDMAKVKEFRAMGQQLHESGRHQESVDTLQKAKDLLGI
;
A
#
# COMPACT_ATOMS: atom_id res chain seq x y z
N MET A 1 -45.81 -2.72 -43.14
CA MET A 1 -45.73 -4.02 -42.44
C MET A 1 -44.60 -4.81 -43.09
N THR A 2 -43.64 -5.48 -42.44
CA THR A 2 -43.38 -5.84 -41.03
C THR A 2 -41.95 -6.46 -40.96
N ARG A 3 -41.13 -6.42 -39.90
CA ARG A 3 -41.24 -6.01 -38.48
C ARG A 3 -39.93 -5.30 -38.04
N PHE A 4 -39.94 -4.45 -37.01
CA PHE A 4 -38.72 -4.02 -36.30
C PHE A 4 -37.99 -5.24 -35.71
N LYS A 5 -36.72 -5.48 -36.07
CA LYS A 5 -35.84 -6.41 -35.34
C LYS A 5 -34.84 -5.59 -34.53
N LYS A 6 -35.13 -5.43 -33.24
CA LYS A 6 -34.23 -4.81 -32.26
C LYS A 6 -32.99 -5.73 -32.10
N ALA A 7 -31.90 -5.43 -32.79
CA ALA A 7 -30.60 -6.02 -32.49
C ALA A 7 -30.06 -5.31 -31.23
N ILE A 8 -30.18 -6.00 -30.09
CA ILE A 8 -29.79 -5.48 -28.77
C ILE A 8 -28.27 -5.30 -28.76
N ILE A 9 -27.80 -4.09 -28.41
CA ILE A 9 -26.39 -3.80 -28.21
C ILE A 9 -25.88 -4.71 -27.07
N PRO A 10 -24.91 -5.61 -27.31
CA PRO A 10 -24.27 -6.31 -26.21
C PRO A 10 -23.35 -5.31 -25.50
N VAL A 11 -23.84 -4.70 -24.42
CA VAL A 11 -22.97 -3.99 -23.48
C VAL A 11 -22.17 -5.06 -22.73
N THR A 12 -21.04 -5.45 -23.31
CA THR A 12 -20.02 -6.27 -22.64
C THR A 12 -19.43 -5.46 -21.50
N PHE A 13 -20.07 -5.59 -20.33
CA PHE A 13 -19.67 -4.94 -19.10
C PHE A 13 -18.40 -5.62 -18.58
N PHE A 14 -17.25 -5.18 -19.08
CA PHE A 14 -15.93 -5.55 -18.56
C PHE A 14 -15.80 -4.99 -17.14
N LEU A 15 -16.21 -5.78 -16.15
CA LEU A 15 -15.88 -5.56 -14.74
C LEU A 15 -14.37 -5.75 -14.58
N ALA A 16 -13.63 -4.68 -14.78
CA ALA A 16 -12.25 -4.57 -14.34
C ALA A 16 -12.23 -4.56 -12.81
N PHE A 17 -12.25 -5.75 -12.21
CA PHE A 17 -11.83 -5.94 -10.83
C PHE A 17 -10.33 -5.63 -10.76
N ALA A 18 -10.00 -4.36 -10.58
CA ALA A 18 -8.69 -3.96 -10.08
C ALA A 18 -8.56 -4.57 -8.67
N ALA A 19 -7.74 -5.63 -8.56
CA ALA A 19 -7.44 -6.23 -7.26
C ALA A 19 -6.85 -5.17 -6.33
N PRO A 20 -7.07 -5.25 -5.00
CA PRO A 20 -6.51 -4.29 -4.06
C PRO A 20 -4.99 -4.50 -3.98
N ALA A 21 -4.23 -3.77 -4.81
CA ALA A 21 -2.78 -3.87 -4.92
C ALA A 21 -2.09 -3.72 -3.55
N TYR A 22 -2.67 -2.90 -2.66
CA TYR A 22 -2.26 -2.68 -1.28
C TYR A 22 -2.13 -3.94 -0.41
N ALA A 23 -2.84 -5.04 -0.72
CA ALA A 23 -2.78 -6.27 0.08
C ALA A 23 -1.36 -6.89 0.17
N PHE A 24 -0.49 -6.59 -0.80
CA PHE A 24 0.90 -7.08 -0.86
C PHE A 24 1.95 -6.02 -0.50
N HIS A 25 1.55 -4.80 -0.13
CA HIS A 25 2.48 -3.69 0.11
C HIS A 25 3.19 -3.77 1.47
N CYS A 26 2.46 -4.07 2.57
CA CYS A 26 3.04 -4.00 3.93
C CYS A 26 4.40 -4.73 4.08
N PRO A 27 4.58 -5.99 3.61
CA PRO A 27 5.87 -6.68 3.70
C PRO A 27 6.97 -6.06 2.83
N ALA A 28 6.61 -5.47 1.68
CA ALA A 28 7.56 -4.81 0.78
C ALA A 28 8.02 -3.47 1.36
N ASP A 29 7.09 -2.64 1.83
CA ASP A 29 7.39 -1.36 2.48
C ASP A 29 8.21 -1.58 3.76
N MET A 30 7.88 -2.61 4.56
CA MET A 30 8.68 -3.02 5.72
C MET A 30 10.12 -3.36 5.35
N ALA A 31 10.33 -4.19 4.32
CA ALA A 31 11.67 -4.58 3.87
C ALA A 31 12.46 -3.41 3.25
N GLU A 32 11.77 -2.47 2.59
CA GLU A 32 12.37 -1.26 2.05
C GLU A 32 12.85 -0.31 3.15
N ILE A 33 12.04 -0.08 4.19
CA ILE A 33 12.43 0.66 5.39
C ILE A 33 13.60 -0.03 6.11
N ASP A 34 13.58 -1.35 6.25
CA ASP A 34 14.67 -2.11 6.91
C ASP A 34 16.00 -1.96 6.15
N LYS A 35 15.95 -2.03 4.81
CA LYS A 35 17.09 -1.79 3.94
C LYS A 35 17.61 -0.35 4.05
N ALA A 36 16.71 0.63 4.08
CA ALA A 36 17.07 2.03 4.27
C ALA A 36 17.76 2.24 5.62
N LEU A 37 17.17 1.74 6.72
CA LEU A 37 17.76 1.79 8.06
C LEU A 37 19.15 1.12 8.13
N ALA A 38 19.33 -0.04 7.49
CA ALA A 38 20.61 -0.73 7.41
C ALA A 38 21.70 0.09 6.68
N SER A 39 21.32 0.98 5.77
CA SER A 39 22.25 1.91 5.09
C SER A 39 22.71 3.10 5.94
N SER A 40 22.23 3.22 7.19
CA SER A 40 22.55 4.32 8.11
C SER A 40 22.25 5.71 7.52
N PRO A 41 20.98 5.99 7.20
CA PRO A 41 20.56 7.18 6.45
C PRO A 41 20.76 8.44 7.29
N MET A 42 21.25 9.50 6.66
CA MET A 42 21.60 10.76 7.32
C MET A 42 20.36 11.65 7.51
N ILE A 43 19.51 11.26 8.47
CA ILE A 43 18.31 12.00 8.90
C ILE A 43 18.45 12.46 10.36
N PRO A 44 17.66 13.47 10.82
CA PRO A 44 17.70 13.92 12.21
C PRO A 44 17.42 12.78 13.21
N GLU A 45 18.09 12.78 14.36
CA GLU A 45 17.97 11.71 15.37
C GLU A 45 16.52 11.51 15.86
N GLY A 46 15.78 12.61 16.03
CA GLY A 46 14.35 12.58 16.39
C GLY A 46 13.45 11.96 15.31
N ASP A 47 13.88 11.97 14.04
CA ASP A 47 13.15 11.32 12.94
C ASP A 47 13.58 9.85 12.78
N MET A 48 14.86 9.54 13.03
CA MET A 48 15.36 8.15 13.14
C MET A 48 14.60 7.35 14.22
N ALA A 49 14.23 7.98 15.34
CA ALA A 49 13.39 7.36 16.36
C ALA A 49 11.97 7.04 15.81
N LYS A 50 11.31 8.02 15.17
CA LYS A 50 9.97 7.85 14.58
C LYS A 50 9.95 6.79 13.48
N VAL A 51 10.96 6.74 12.61
CA VAL A 51 11.08 5.73 11.54
C VAL A 51 11.06 4.33 12.13
N LYS A 52 11.82 4.09 13.21
CA LYS A 52 11.85 2.79 13.91
C LYS A 52 10.52 2.47 14.59
N GLU A 53 9.89 3.46 15.23
CA GLU A 53 8.57 3.33 15.85
C GLU A 53 7.49 2.96 14.81
N PHE A 54 7.38 3.73 13.72
CA PHE A 54 6.44 3.48 12.63
C PHE A 54 6.71 2.14 11.92
N ARG A 55 7.98 1.74 11.76
CA ARG A 55 8.33 0.42 11.21
C ARG A 55 7.85 -0.74 12.10
N ALA A 56 8.00 -0.61 13.42
CA ALA A 56 7.53 -1.62 14.37
C ALA A 56 5.99 -1.63 14.48
N MET A 57 5.37 -0.45 14.57
CA MET A 57 3.91 -0.30 14.64
C MET A 57 3.23 -0.79 13.35
N GLY A 58 3.80 -0.49 12.18
CA GLY A 58 3.34 -1.01 10.89
C GLY A 58 3.33 -2.54 10.85
N GLN A 59 4.33 -3.19 11.43
CA GLN A 59 4.36 -4.65 11.56
C GLN A 59 3.26 -5.18 12.49
N GLN A 60 3.09 -4.59 13.67
CA GLN A 60 2.02 -4.98 14.61
C GLN A 60 0.62 -4.80 14.00
N LEU A 61 0.42 -3.76 13.19
CA LEU A 61 -0.81 -3.53 12.43
C LEU A 61 -1.00 -4.58 11.33
N HIS A 62 0.07 -4.99 10.64
CA HIS A 62 0.02 -6.09 9.68
C HIS A 62 -0.33 -7.43 10.34
N GLU A 63 0.34 -7.79 11.43
CA GLU A 63 0.14 -9.02 12.20
C GLU A 63 -1.25 -9.10 12.85
N SER A 64 -1.88 -7.95 13.13
CA SER A 64 -3.28 -7.87 13.62
C SER A 64 -4.33 -7.73 12.50
N GLY A 65 -3.95 -7.86 11.23
CA GLY A 65 -4.86 -7.78 10.08
C GLY A 65 -5.33 -6.37 9.70
N ARG A 66 -4.82 -5.33 10.37
CA ARG A 66 -5.14 -3.91 10.14
C ARG A 66 -4.30 -3.35 8.98
N HIS A 67 -4.43 -3.97 7.81
CA HIS A 67 -3.52 -3.76 6.68
C HIS A 67 -3.50 -2.31 6.15
N GLN A 68 -4.64 -1.62 6.07
CA GLN A 68 -4.63 -0.21 5.63
C GLN A 68 -3.84 0.67 6.61
N GLU A 69 -4.07 0.51 7.91
CA GLU A 69 -3.38 1.28 8.94
C GLU A 69 -1.89 0.92 9.01
N SER A 70 -1.52 -0.33 8.68
CA SER A 70 -0.14 -0.75 8.47
C SER A 70 0.51 0.04 7.33
N VAL A 71 -0.08 0.07 6.13
CA VAL A 71 0.41 0.87 4.99
C VAL A 71 0.51 2.36 5.34
N ASP A 72 -0.54 2.95 5.91
CA ASP A 72 -0.58 4.37 6.30
C ASP A 72 0.47 4.72 7.37
N THR A 73 0.90 3.74 8.18
CA THR A 73 1.95 3.93 9.19
C THR A 73 3.33 3.73 8.60
N LEU A 74 3.52 2.72 7.74
CA LEU A 74 4.77 2.48 7.03
C LEU A 74 5.11 3.64 6.07
N GLN A 75 4.11 4.25 5.42
CA GLN A 75 4.32 5.42 4.57
C GLN A 75 4.92 6.60 5.36
N LYS A 76 4.52 6.84 6.61
CA LYS A 76 5.13 7.88 7.46
C LYS A 76 6.61 7.61 7.76
N ALA A 77 7.01 6.35 7.84
CA ALA A 77 8.43 5.99 7.96
C ALA A 77 9.19 6.25 6.66
N LYS A 78 8.57 5.91 5.51
CA LYS A 78 9.11 6.15 4.17
C LYS A 78 9.29 7.64 3.86
N ASP A 79 8.29 8.47 4.20
CA ASP A 79 8.33 9.93 4.06
C ASP A 79 9.51 10.55 4.83
N LEU A 80 9.77 10.08 6.06
CA LEU A 80 10.91 10.53 6.89
C LEU A 80 12.27 10.02 6.38
N LEU A 81 12.29 8.93 5.62
CA LEU A 81 13.47 8.38 4.95
C LEU A 81 13.69 8.97 3.54
N GLY A 82 12.68 9.62 2.97
CA GLY A 82 12.70 10.15 1.60
C GLY A 82 12.60 9.06 0.51
N ILE A 83 11.84 7.98 0.76
CA ILE A 83 11.68 6.81 -0.13
C ILE A 83 10.21 6.49 -0.44
#